data_AF-A0A7C4X2Q5-F1
#
_entry.id   AF-A0A7C4X2Q5-F1
#
_cell.length_a   1.000
_cell.length_b   1.000
_cell.length_c   1.000
_cell.angle_alpha   90.00
_cell.angle_beta   90.00
_cell.angle_gamma   90.00
#
_symmetry.space_group_name_H-M   'P 1'
#
loop_
_entity.id
_entity.type
_entity.pdbx_description
1 polymer ?
#
loop_
_entity_poly.entity_id
_entity_poly.type
_entity_poly.pdbx_seq_one_letter_code
_entity_poly.pdbx_strand_id
1 'polypeptide(L)'
;MPTVHSKEFPWYSDSDKNRKDHVVSVGKLMMTAAHTAPVTGGVDHLEAELIWGEKELSQIADKMDELSYLPESKRIDEMFRTEAQMVRESDCVLALGSFRARNMPFDGNCGMCGGPAGCGFVYSRRRAVAGQIDHSDKSLAKTTLDGPLCQMFLHNLGYAIGSALWTARTLFVDARPFMTVGVAANRLGYCRNSAFVVGILLSATSKNPYVDVPYYHHVVNIRRVVESAHQNFIIPRQMGLDYRLHPLKKAEKKQSKED
;
A
#
# COMPACT_ATOMS: atom_id res chain seq x y z
N MET A 1 0.10 3.93 -40.06
CA MET A 1 1.10 3.08 -39.38
C MET A 1 0.60 2.83 -37.96
N PRO A 2 0.69 1.60 -37.40
CA PRO A 2 0.35 1.38 -36.00
C PRO A 2 1.31 2.18 -35.12
N THR A 3 0.77 3.02 -34.23
CA THR A 3 1.56 3.86 -33.31
C THR A 3 0.95 3.78 -31.92
N VAL A 4 1.79 3.85 -30.89
CA VAL A 4 1.35 3.96 -29.49
C VAL A 4 1.75 5.34 -29.00
N HIS A 5 0.76 6.20 -28.77
CA HIS A 5 0.98 7.51 -28.15
C HIS A 5 0.91 7.36 -26.64
N SER A 6 1.98 7.73 -25.94
CA SER A 6 2.07 7.65 -24.47
C SER A 6 2.34 9.04 -23.90
N LYS A 7 1.49 9.48 -22.97
CA LYS A 7 1.55 10.80 -22.35
C LYS A 7 0.81 10.77 -21.01
N GLU A 8 1.43 11.34 -19.98
CA GLU A 8 0.91 11.33 -18.61
C GLU A 8 -0.33 12.21 -18.39
N PHE A 9 -0.31 13.46 -18.87
CA PHE A 9 -1.39 14.42 -18.69
C PHE A 9 -2.09 14.76 -20.02
N PRO A 10 -3.44 14.77 -20.08
CA PRO A 10 -4.40 14.63 -18.97
C PRO A 10 -4.55 13.19 -18.44
N TRP A 11 -4.72 13.05 -17.12
CA TRP A 11 -4.93 11.75 -16.48
C TRP A 11 -6.15 11.04 -17.06
N TYR A 12 -6.10 9.70 -17.11
CA TYR A 12 -7.17 8.84 -17.65
C TYR A 12 -7.47 9.00 -19.15
N SER A 13 -6.71 9.84 -19.86
CA SER A 13 -6.70 9.85 -21.32
C SER A 13 -6.18 8.52 -21.88
N ASP A 14 -6.47 8.23 -23.13
CA ASP A 14 -6.00 6.99 -23.77
C ASP A 14 -4.46 6.93 -23.84
N SER A 15 -3.79 8.08 -23.92
CA SER A 15 -2.34 8.15 -23.84
C SER A 15 -1.78 7.85 -22.44
N ASP A 16 -2.52 8.18 -21.38
CA ASP A 16 -2.16 7.83 -20.00
C ASP A 16 -2.40 6.35 -19.74
N LYS A 17 -3.51 5.79 -20.27
CA LYS A 17 -3.78 4.35 -20.20
C LYS A 17 -2.67 3.53 -20.86
N ASN A 18 -2.21 3.94 -22.06
CA ASN A 18 -1.09 3.30 -22.73
C ASN A 18 0.18 3.28 -21.86
N ARG A 19 0.47 4.39 -21.15
CA ARG A 19 1.59 4.46 -20.20
C ARG A 19 1.41 3.46 -19.05
N LYS A 20 0.21 3.40 -18.45
CA LYS A 20 -0.11 2.46 -17.36
C LYS A 20 0.01 0.99 -17.78
N ASP A 21 -0.37 0.66 -19.01
CA ASP A 21 -0.25 -0.70 -19.55
C ASP A 21 1.21 -1.18 -19.60
N HIS A 22 2.16 -0.28 -19.86
CA HIS A 22 3.58 -0.58 -19.78
C HIS A 22 4.00 -0.93 -18.34
N VAL A 23 3.51 -0.19 -17.35
CA VAL A 23 3.79 -0.45 -15.92
C VAL A 23 3.17 -1.76 -15.45
N VAL A 24 1.95 -2.09 -15.90
CA VAL A 24 1.33 -3.40 -15.65
C VAL A 24 2.19 -4.53 -16.21
N SER A 25 2.77 -4.35 -17.39
CA SER A 25 3.68 -5.33 -17.99
C SER A 25 4.94 -5.53 -17.16
N VAL A 26 5.52 -4.45 -16.62
CA VAL A 26 6.64 -4.52 -15.67
C VAL A 26 6.24 -5.20 -14.37
N GLY A 27 5.05 -4.91 -13.83
CA GLY A 27 4.52 -5.56 -12.63
C GLY A 27 4.42 -7.09 -12.78
N LYS A 28 4.03 -7.59 -13.96
CA LYS A 28 4.04 -9.04 -14.25
C LYS A 28 5.45 -9.62 -14.21
N LEU A 29 6.45 -8.93 -14.75
CA LEU A 29 7.85 -9.36 -14.68
C LEU A 29 8.38 -9.34 -13.24
N MET A 30 7.97 -8.36 -12.44
CA MET A 30 8.29 -8.30 -11.02
C MET A 30 7.70 -9.49 -10.24
N MET A 31 6.50 -9.95 -10.58
CA MET A 31 5.92 -11.19 -10.00
C MET A 31 6.80 -12.40 -10.32
N THR A 32 7.25 -12.54 -11.56
CA THR A 32 8.16 -13.63 -11.96
C THR A 32 9.47 -13.58 -11.16
N ALA A 33 10.03 -12.39 -10.98
CA ALA A 33 11.23 -12.20 -10.17
C ALA A 33 11.00 -12.55 -8.69
N ALA A 34 9.83 -12.21 -8.14
CA ALA A 34 9.48 -12.55 -6.76
C ALA A 34 9.40 -14.07 -6.54
N HIS A 35 8.84 -14.82 -7.50
CA HIS A 35 8.76 -16.29 -7.42
C HIS A 35 10.12 -17.00 -7.56
N THR A 36 11.09 -16.37 -8.22
CA THR A 36 12.44 -16.94 -8.41
C THR A 36 13.42 -16.53 -7.32
N ALA A 37 12.96 -15.75 -6.34
CA ALA A 37 13.76 -15.37 -5.19
C ALA A 37 14.20 -16.60 -4.37
N PRO A 38 15.39 -16.56 -3.73
CA PRO A 38 15.88 -17.65 -2.91
C PRO A 38 14.93 -17.91 -1.73
N VAL A 39 14.60 -19.20 -1.52
CA VAL A 39 13.68 -19.63 -0.47
C VAL A 39 14.26 -20.79 0.34
N THR A 40 14.08 -20.73 1.65
CA THR A 40 14.53 -21.80 2.57
C THR A 40 13.86 -23.12 2.23
N GLY A 41 14.67 -24.16 2.02
CA GLY A 41 14.19 -25.52 1.74
C GLY A 41 13.52 -25.71 0.38
N GLY A 42 13.54 -24.72 -0.52
CA GLY A 42 12.87 -24.83 -1.83
C GLY A 42 11.34 -24.90 -1.76
N VAL A 43 10.75 -24.60 -0.59
CA VAL A 43 9.31 -24.74 -0.35
C VAL A 43 8.61 -23.44 -0.71
N ASP A 44 7.71 -23.49 -1.69
CA ASP A 44 6.91 -22.35 -2.12
C ASP A 44 6.16 -21.69 -0.95
N HIS A 45 6.36 -20.39 -0.72
CA HIS A 45 5.81 -19.65 0.43
C HIS A 45 5.07 -18.36 0.05
N LEU A 46 5.04 -18.00 -1.23
CA LEU A 46 4.65 -16.67 -1.72
C LEU A 46 3.30 -16.71 -2.46
N GLU A 47 2.44 -15.77 -2.14
CA GLU A 47 1.26 -15.41 -2.92
C GLU A 47 1.52 -14.04 -3.57
N ALA A 48 1.21 -13.87 -4.84
CA ALA A 48 1.47 -12.64 -5.57
C ALA A 48 0.26 -12.24 -6.41
N GLU A 49 -0.21 -11.01 -6.27
CA GLU A 49 -1.34 -10.47 -7.04
C GLU A 49 -1.03 -9.06 -7.53
N LEU A 50 -1.16 -8.85 -8.84
CA LEU A 50 -1.06 -7.53 -9.46
C LEU A 50 -2.45 -6.92 -9.56
N ILE A 51 -2.59 -5.71 -9.03
CA ILE A 51 -3.85 -4.99 -8.92
C ILE A 51 -3.70 -3.70 -9.73
N TRP A 52 -4.54 -3.52 -10.74
CA TRP A 52 -4.54 -2.34 -11.60
C TRP A 52 -5.98 -1.99 -11.95
N GLY A 53 -6.19 -0.74 -12.37
CA GLY A 53 -7.52 -0.20 -12.63
C GLY A 53 -7.93 0.81 -11.56
N GLU A 54 -8.62 1.86 -11.98
CA GLU A 54 -8.98 2.96 -11.10
C GLU A 54 -9.89 2.51 -9.95
N LYS A 55 -10.83 1.62 -10.24
CA LYS A 55 -11.79 1.13 -9.25
C LYS A 55 -11.07 0.33 -8.16
N GLU A 56 -10.20 -0.59 -8.56
CA GLU A 56 -9.46 -1.48 -7.68
C GLU A 56 -8.46 -0.69 -6.81
N LEU A 57 -7.73 0.26 -7.41
CA LEU A 57 -6.82 1.15 -6.67
C LEU A 57 -7.58 2.06 -5.70
N SER A 58 -8.74 2.59 -6.10
CA SER A 58 -9.58 3.40 -5.22
C SER A 58 -10.12 2.59 -4.06
N GLN A 59 -10.53 1.33 -4.27
CA GLN A 59 -10.98 0.44 -3.20
C GLN A 59 -9.88 0.23 -2.15
N ILE A 60 -8.63 0.02 -2.57
CA ILE A 60 -7.49 -0.11 -1.65
C ILE A 60 -7.29 1.19 -0.88
N ALA A 61 -7.27 2.33 -1.55
CA ALA A 61 -7.07 3.63 -0.91
C ALA A 61 -8.19 3.99 0.07
N ASP A 62 -9.45 3.73 -0.29
CA ASP A 62 -10.60 3.95 0.58
C ASP A 62 -10.57 3.02 1.80
N LYS A 63 -10.11 1.79 1.61
CA LYS A 63 -9.89 0.88 2.73
C LYS A 63 -8.77 1.37 3.66
N MET A 64 -7.70 1.94 3.12
CA MET A 64 -6.64 2.56 3.92
C MET A 64 -7.16 3.76 4.71
N ASP A 65 -8.00 4.60 4.11
CA ASP A 65 -8.63 5.70 4.81
C ASP A 65 -9.53 5.20 5.94
N GLU A 66 -10.35 4.17 5.71
CA GLU A 66 -11.15 3.50 6.77
C GLU A 66 -10.26 3.00 7.92
N LEU A 67 -9.17 2.31 7.60
CA LEU A 67 -8.22 1.78 8.58
C LEU A 67 -7.53 2.90 9.39
N SER A 68 -7.37 4.10 8.80
CA SER A 68 -6.77 5.25 9.49
C SER A 68 -7.61 5.77 10.66
N TYR A 69 -8.93 5.53 10.65
CA TYR A 69 -9.83 5.98 11.71
C TYR A 69 -9.95 4.99 12.88
N LEU A 70 -9.38 3.78 12.75
CA LEU A 70 -9.46 2.77 13.80
C LEU A 70 -8.60 3.17 15.03
N PRO A 71 -9.06 2.90 16.27
CA PRO A 71 -8.30 3.25 17.47
C PRO A 71 -6.89 2.63 17.53
N GLU A 72 -6.74 1.42 17.00
CA GLU A 72 -5.47 0.69 16.90
C GLU A 72 -4.46 1.35 15.95
N SER A 73 -4.94 2.09 14.94
CA SER A 73 -4.11 2.76 13.94
C SER A 73 -3.66 4.16 14.35
N LYS A 74 -4.08 4.69 15.50
CA LYS A 74 -3.86 6.10 15.91
C LYS A 74 -2.39 6.57 15.87
N ARG A 75 -1.42 5.67 15.96
CA ARG A 75 0.02 6.01 15.87
C ARG A 75 0.53 6.15 14.43
N ILE A 76 -0.20 5.59 13.47
CA ILE A 76 0.19 5.46 12.06
C ILE A 76 -0.96 5.89 11.13
N ASP A 77 -1.95 6.62 11.64
CA ASP A 77 -3.13 7.07 10.89
C ASP A 77 -2.73 8.03 9.77
N GLU A 78 -1.79 8.93 10.03
CA GLU A 78 -1.25 9.84 9.03
C GLU A 78 -0.46 9.10 7.93
N MET A 79 0.23 8.00 8.28
CA MET A 79 0.87 7.13 7.28
C MET A 79 -0.19 6.51 6.37
N PHE A 80 -1.25 5.91 6.94
CA PHE A 80 -2.34 5.33 6.14
C PHE A 80 -2.95 6.34 5.17
N ARG A 81 -3.29 7.56 5.62
CA ARG A 81 -3.88 8.58 4.74
C ARG A 81 -2.92 9.02 3.63
N THR A 82 -1.65 9.24 4.00
CA THR A 82 -0.61 9.68 3.06
C THR A 82 -0.35 8.62 1.99
N GLU A 83 -0.23 7.36 2.40
CA GLU A 83 0.03 6.24 1.50
C GLU A 83 -1.23 5.87 0.70
N ALA A 84 -2.44 6.12 1.21
CA ALA A 84 -3.69 6.01 0.43
C ALA A 84 -3.68 6.98 -0.77
N GLN A 85 -3.18 8.20 -0.59
CA GLN A 85 -3.01 9.13 -1.70
C GLN A 85 -1.96 8.63 -2.71
N MET A 86 -0.86 8.04 -2.23
CA MET A 86 0.14 7.42 -3.11
C MET A 86 -0.45 6.27 -3.93
N VAL A 87 -1.34 5.45 -3.35
CA VAL A 87 -2.07 4.39 -4.09
C VAL A 87 -2.92 4.99 -5.21
N ARG A 88 -3.66 6.08 -4.94
CA ARG A 88 -4.48 6.77 -5.96
C ARG A 88 -3.64 7.33 -7.11
N GLU A 89 -2.40 7.72 -6.82
CA GLU A 89 -1.42 8.24 -7.78
C GLU A 89 -0.59 7.15 -8.46
N SER A 90 -0.72 5.90 -8.05
CA SER A 90 0.00 4.75 -8.63
C SER A 90 -0.67 4.26 -9.91
N ASP A 91 0.11 3.61 -10.77
CA ASP A 91 -0.39 2.98 -11.99
C ASP A 91 -0.89 1.56 -11.72
N CYS A 92 -0.20 0.83 -10.83
CA CYS A 92 -0.64 -0.45 -10.31
C CYS A 92 0.00 -0.74 -8.94
N VAL A 93 -0.53 -1.76 -8.25
CA VAL A 93 -0.05 -2.26 -6.96
C VAL A 93 0.23 -3.75 -7.08
N LEU A 94 1.44 -4.17 -6.72
CA LEU A 94 1.80 -5.56 -6.58
C LEU A 94 1.73 -5.97 -5.11
N ALA A 95 0.76 -6.81 -4.75
CA ALA A 95 0.66 -7.40 -3.43
C ALA A 95 1.50 -8.69 -3.38
N LEU A 96 2.43 -8.77 -2.42
CA LEU A 96 3.23 -9.97 -2.14
C LEU A 96 2.94 -10.44 -0.71
N GLY A 97 2.48 -11.67 -0.56
CA GLY A 97 2.06 -12.25 0.70
C GLY A 97 2.81 -13.53 1.04
N SER A 98 3.05 -13.78 2.33
CA SER A 98 3.59 -15.06 2.80
C SER A 98 2.50 -15.89 3.48
N PHE A 99 2.03 -16.95 2.82
CA PHE A 99 1.00 -17.86 3.36
C PHE A 99 1.54 -18.90 4.33
N ARG A 100 2.82 -19.27 4.22
CA ARG A 100 3.41 -20.27 5.13
C ARG A 100 3.79 -19.74 6.48
N ALA A 101 4.20 -18.47 6.59
CA ALA A 101 4.69 -17.90 7.84
C ALA A 101 3.76 -18.11 9.03
N ARG A 102 2.44 -18.14 8.82
CA ARG A 102 1.46 -18.46 9.86
C ARG A 102 1.19 -19.96 10.00
N ASN A 103 1.02 -20.61 8.87
CA ASN A 103 0.33 -21.89 8.76
C ASN A 103 1.27 -23.08 8.89
N MET A 104 2.48 -22.97 8.33
CA MET A 104 3.45 -24.05 8.26
C MET A 104 4.83 -23.45 8.52
N PRO A 105 5.28 -23.39 9.79
CA PRO A 105 6.62 -22.94 10.13
C PRO A 105 7.68 -23.83 9.46
N PHE A 106 8.91 -23.33 9.38
CA PHE A 106 10.01 -24.05 8.69
C PHE A 106 10.46 -25.33 9.42
N ASP A 107 10.16 -25.46 10.72
CA ASP A 107 10.51 -26.62 11.55
C ASP A 107 11.99 -27.02 11.62
N GLY A 108 12.89 -26.11 11.22
CA GLY A 108 14.33 -26.33 11.29
C GLY A 108 15.01 -25.94 12.61
N ASN A 109 14.25 -25.69 13.69
CA ASN A 109 14.78 -25.24 14.99
C ASN A 109 15.77 -24.04 14.90
N CYS A 110 15.52 -23.10 13.98
CA CYS A 110 16.45 -22.02 13.64
C CYS A 110 16.57 -20.89 14.68
N GLY A 111 15.65 -20.80 15.65
CA GLY A 111 15.65 -19.74 16.68
C GLY A 111 15.27 -18.33 16.20
N MET A 112 15.02 -18.09 14.90
CA MET A 112 14.75 -16.73 14.38
C MET A 112 13.54 -16.02 14.97
N CYS A 113 12.54 -16.77 15.45
CA CYS A 113 11.37 -16.19 16.11
C CYS A 113 11.63 -15.80 17.58
N GLY A 114 12.84 -16.02 18.11
CA GLY A 114 13.19 -15.75 19.51
C GLY A 114 12.53 -16.69 20.52
N GLY A 115 11.98 -17.80 20.03
CA GLY A 115 11.22 -18.78 20.80
C GLY A 115 12.04 -19.92 21.41
N PRO A 116 11.43 -20.75 22.28
CA PRO A 116 12.04 -22.01 22.72
C PRO A 116 12.29 -22.97 21.54
N ALA A 117 13.11 -23.99 21.80
CA ALA A 117 13.49 -24.99 20.81
C ALA A 117 12.29 -25.66 20.12
N GLY A 118 12.53 -26.15 18.89
CA GLY A 118 11.54 -26.90 18.10
C GLY A 118 10.40 -26.05 17.56
N CYS A 119 10.65 -24.79 17.20
CA CYS A 119 9.61 -23.85 16.76
C CYS A 119 8.45 -23.70 17.77
N GLY A 120 8.69 -24.07 19.04
CA GLY A 120 7.66 -24.19 20.07
C GLY A 120 6.92 -22.88 20.34
N PHE A 121 7.51 -21.72 20.03
CA PHE A 121 6.81 -20.43 20.12
C PHE A 121 5.58 -20.34 19.22
N VAL A 122 5.67 -20.84 17.99
CA VAL A 122 4.55 -20.80 17.04
C VAL A 122 3.50 -21.84 17.45
N TYR A 123 3.93 -23.07 17.75
CA TYR A 123 3.04 -24.18 18.13
C TYR A 123 2.36 -24.00 19.50
N SER A 124 3.03 -23.40 20.49
CA SER A 124 2.43 -23.17 21.83
C SER A 124 1.35 -22.10 21.83
N ARG A 125 1.38 -21.20 20.85
CA ARG A 125 0.45 -20.07 20.76
C ARG A 125 -0.72 -20.35 19.83
N ARG A 126 -0.61 -21.35 18.96
CA ARG A 126 -1.67 -21.71 17.99
C ARG A 126 -2.22 -23.09 18.30
N ARG A 127 -3.49 -23.30 17.96
CA ARG A 127 -4.07 -24.63 17.99
C ARG A 127 -3.40 -25.50 16.92
N ALA A 128 -2.88 -26.66 17.33
CA ALA A 128 -2.32 -27.64 16.42
C ALA A 128 -2.94 -29.02 16.67
N VAL A 129 -3.21 -29.76 15.60
CA VAL A 129 -3.75 -31.12 15.63
C VAL A 129 -2.85 -31.99 14.74
N ALA A 130 -2.40 -33.13 15.26
CA ALA A 130 -1.49 -34.04 14.53
C ALA A 130 -0.23 -33.35 13.96
N GLY A 131 0.33 -32.38 14.69
CA GLY A 131 1.53 -31.64 14.27
C GLY A 131 1.28 -30.54 13.22
N GLN A 132 0.03 -30.36 12.78
CA GLN A 132 -0.35 -29.30 11.85
C GLN A 132 -1.10 -28.18 12.57
N ILE A 133 -0.79 -26.93 12.23
CA ILE A 133 -1.49 -25.77 12.78
C ILE A 133 -2.88 -25.69 12.15
N ASP A 134 -3.92 -25.50 12.98
CA ASP A 134 -5.29 -25.29 12.51
C ASP A 134 -5.42 -23.92 11.83
N HIS A 135 -5.49 -23.89 10.50
CA HIS A 135 -5.60 -22.65 9.73
C HIS A 135 -6.98 -21.99 9.85
N SER A 136 -8.00 -22.74 10.27
CA SER A 136 -9.36 -22.20 10.45
C SER A 136 -9.46 -21.34 11.71
N ASP A 137 -8.57 -21.55 12.69
CA ASP A 137 -8.51 -20.78 13.91
C ASP A 137 -7.88 -19.39 13.68
N LYS A 138 -8.74 -18.36 13.77
CA LYS A 138 -8.37 -16.94 13.72
C LYS A 138 -8.52 -16.22 15.06
N SER A 139 -8.61 -16.97 16.17
CA SER A 139 -8.81 -16.41 17.53
C SER A 139 -7.71 -15.45 18.00
N LEU A 140 -6.54 -15.51 17.37
CA LEU A 140 -5.37 -14.68 17.68
C LEU A 140 -5.26 -13.41 16.82
N ALA A 141 -6.17 -13.19 15.87
CA ALA A 141 -6.24 -12.01 15.01
C ALA A 141 -6.69 -10.74 15.76
N LYS A 142 -6.02 -10.40 16.87
CA LYS A 142 -6.36 -9.27 17.74
C LYS A 142 -5.66 -7.97 17.33
N THR A 143 -4.64 -8.07 16.50
CA THR A 143 -3.86 -6.95 15.96
C THR A 143 -4.01 -6.87 14.45
N THR A 144 -3.42 -5.84 13.83
CA THR A 144 -3.41 -5.63 12.38
C THR A 144 -2.94 -6.88 11.61
N LEU A 145 -1.99 -7.61 12.18
CA LEU A 145 -1.50 -8.90 11.69
C LEU A 145 -1.89 -10.03 12.64
N ASP A 146 -2.21 -11.20 12.09
CA ASP A 146 -2.48 -12.40 12.87
C ASP A 146 -1.17 -13.15 13.17
N GLY A 147 -0.46 -12.67 14.20
CA GLY A 147 0.74 -13.30 14.74
C GLY A 147 0.43 -14.40 15.78
N PRO A 148 1.44 -15.20 16.20
CA PRO A 148 2.85 -15.14 15.82
C PRO A 148 3.14 -15.75 14.44
N LEU A 149 4.19 -15.27 13.78
CA LEU A 149 4.62 -15.70 12.45
C LEU A 149 6.04 -16.29 12.49
N CYS A 150 6.29 -17.32 11.69
CA CYS A 150 7.60 -17.89 11.45
C CYS A 150 8.49 -16.85 10.74
N GLN A 151 9.51 -16.38 11.45
CA GLN A 151 10.43 -15.35 10.95
C GLN A 151 11.23 -15.82 9.73
N MET A 152 11.51 -17.12 9.60
CA MET A 152 12.21 -17.65 8.42
C MET A 152 11.41 -17.42 7.13
N PHE A 153 10.11 -17.71 7.13
CA PHE A 153 9.27 -17.48 5.94
C PHE A 153 8.95 -16.00 5.70
N LEU A 154 8.87 -15.19 6.76
CA LEU A 154 8.81 -13.73 6.61
C LEU A 154 10.10 -13.16 6.00
N HIS A 155 11.25 -13.70 6.38
CA HIS A 155 12.54 -13.30 5.81
C HIS A 155 12.62 -13.65 4.31
N ASN A 156 12.08 -14.81 3.91
CA ASN A 156 11.98 -15.18 2.50
C ASN A 156 11.05 -14.24 1.70
N LEU A 157 9.99 -13.70 2.31
CA LEU A 157 9.20 -12.63 1.69
C LEU A 157 10.06 -11.39 1.44
N GLY A 158 11.02 -11.08 2.34
CA GLY A 158 12.02 -10.03 2.12
C GLY A 158 12.85 -10.24 0.86
N TYR A 159 13.32 -11.47 0.59
CA TYR A 159 14.02 -11.80 -0.66
C TYR A 159 13.13 -11.64 -1.90
N ALA A 160 11.86 -12.03 -1.80
CA ALA A 160 10.88 -11.85 -2.87
C ALA A 160 10.64 -10.36 -3.18
N ILE A 161 10.44 -9.54 -2.15
CA ILE A 161 10.31 -8.08 -2.28
C ILE A 161 11.58 -7.49 -2.91
N GLY A 162 12.77 -7.89 -2.44
CA GLY A 162 14.04 -7.42 -2.99
C GLY A 162 14.20 -7.75 -4.48
N SER A 163 13.84 -8.97 -4.88
CA SER A 163 13.92 -9.43 -6.27
C SER A 163 12.93 -8.70 -7.19
N ALA A 164 11.71 -8.45 -6.69
CA ALA A 164 10.71 -7.62 -7.38
C ALA A 164 11.22 -6.18 -7.58
N LEU A 165 11.73 -5.54 -6.54
CA LEU A 165 12.26 -4.17 -6.60
C LEU A 165 13.50 -4.06 -7.49
N TRP A 166 14.35 -5.10 -7.50
CA TRP A 166 15.49 -5.16 -8.42
C TRP A 166 15.04 -5.14 -9.88
N THR A 167 13.98 -5.87 -10.19
CA THR A 167 13.38 -5.89 -11.54
C THR A 167 12.75 -4.55 -11.90
N ALA A 168 12.00 -3.94 -10.97
CA ALA A 168 11.44 -2.59 -11.16
C ALA A 168 12.53 -1.57 -11.51
N ARG A 169 13.63 -1.58 -10.74
CA ARG A 169 14.78 -0.70 -10.96
C ARG A 169 15.48 -0.98 -12.29
N THR A 170 15.64 -2.24 -12.67
CA THR A 170 16.26 -2.64 -13.95
C THR A 170 15.44 -2.16 -15.15
N LEU A 171 14.11 -2.09 -14.99
CA LEU A 171 13.16 -1.64 -16.01
C LEU A 171 12.77 -0.16 -15.85
N PHE A 172 13.45 0.58 -14.97
CA PHE A 172 13.26 2.00 -14.73
C PHE A 172 11.82 2.42 -14.37
N VAL A 173 11.12 1.59 -13.60
CA VAL A 173 9.82 1.91 -13.00
C VAL A 173 10.02 2.31 -11.54
N ASP A 174 9.42 3.42 -11.13
CA ASP A 174 9.42 3.83 -9.73
C ASP A 174 8.58 2.84 -8.92
N ALA A 175 9.17 2.24 -7.90
CA ALA A 175 8.48 1.27 -7.05
C ALA A 175 8.87 1.41 -5.58
N ARG A 176 7.90 1.27 -4.67
CA ARG A 176 8.15 1.32 -3.21
C ARG A 176 7.24 0.35 -2.43
N PRO A 177 7.80 -0.47 -1.51
CA PRO A 177 7.03 -1.38 -0.68
C PRO A 177 6.42 -0.68 0.54
N PHE A 178 5.18 -1.03 0.89
CA PHE A 178 4.44 -0.51 2.04
C PHE A 178 3.66 -1.61 2.75
N MET A 179 3.75 -1.62 4.09
CA MET A 179 3.03 -2.57 4.94
C MET A 179 1.54 -2.21 5.05
N THR A 180 1.22 -0.94 5.21
CA THR A 180 -0.15 -0.39 5.30
C THR A 180 -1.01 -0.72 4.08
N VAL A 181 -0.44 -0.57 2.87
CA VAL A 181 -1.06 -0.94 1.60
C VAL A 181 -1.32 -2.44 1.57
N GLY A 182 -0.35 -3.25 2.00
CA GLY A 182 -0.50 -4.69 2.07
C GLY A 182 -1.58 -5.14 3.06
N VAL A 183 -1.69 -4.48 4.22
CA VAL A 183 -2.77 -4.70 5.18
C VAL A 183 -4.13 -4.39 4.56
N ALA A 184 -4.28 -3.24 3.90
CA ALA A 184 -5.53 -2.86 3.25
C ALA A 184 -5.91 -3.84 2.13
N ALA A 185 -4.95 -4.22 1.28
CA ALA A 185 -5.15 -5.21 0.24
C ALA A 185 -5.61 -6.56 0.80
N ASN A 186 -4.97 -7.06 1.88
CA ASN A 186 -5.38 -8.30 2.54
C ASN A 186 -6.81 -8.22 3.09
N ARG A 187 -7.20 -7.09 3.69
CA ARG A 187 -8.56 -6.87 4.20
C ARG A 187 -9.62 -6.84 3.10
N LEU A 188 -9.24 -6.52 1.86
CA LEU A 188 -10.11 -6.60 0.68
C LEU A 188 -10.13 -8.00 0.03
N GLY A 189 -9.33 -8.94 0.53
CA GLY A 189 -9.28 -10.32 0.04
C GLY A 189 -8.16 -10.59 -0.96
N TYR A 190 -7.30 -9.61 -1.26
CA TYR A 190 -6.10 -9.84 -2.06
C TYR A 190 -5.07 -10.63 -1.24
N CYS A 191 -4.47 -11.66 -1.83
CA CYS A 191 -3.56 -12.57 -1.13
C CYS A 191 -4.17 -13.14 0.17
N ARG A 192 -5.41 -13.61 0.10
CA ARG A 192 -6.23 -14.03 1.26
C ARG A 192 -5.62 -15.14 2.13
N ASN A 193 -4.74 -15.96 1.57
CA ASN A 193 -4.12 -17.07 2.29
C ASN A 193 -2.89 -16.59 3.08
N SER A 194 -2.39 -15.42 2.73
CA SER A 194 -1.22 -14.81 3.33
C SER A 194 -1.53 -14.14 4.66
N ALA A 195 -0.71 -14.42 5.68
CA ALA A 195 -0.89 -13.83 7.00
C ALA A 195 -0.22 -12.45 7.13
N PHE A 196 0.78 -12.20 6.27
CA PHE A 196 1.44 -10.93 6.13
C PHE A 196 1.59 -10.63 4.64
N VAL A 197 1.18 -9.43 4.25
CA VAL A 197 1.19 -8.95 2.86
C VAL A 197 1.86 -7.59 2.83
N VAL A 198 2.69 -7.37 1.81
CA VAL A 198 3.30 -6.08 1.50
C VAL A 198 2.77 -5.64 0.15
N GLY A 199 2.29 -4.40 0.07
CA GLY A 199 1.91 -3.78 -1.20
C GLY A 199 3.07 -2.99 -1.76
N ILE A 200 3.52 -3.33 -2.96
CA ILE A 200 4.50 -2.55 -3.71
C ILE A 200 3.72 -1.66 -4.66
N LEU A 201 3.84 -0.35 -4.48
CA LEU A 201 3.25 0.62 -5.42
C LEU A 201 4.19 0.79 -6.61
N LEU A 202 3.65 0.87 -7.82
CA LEU A 202 4.40 1.09 -9.06
C LEU A 202 3.86 2.31 -9.81
N SER A 203 4.77 3.13 -10.33
CA SER A 203 4.44 4.26 -11.20
C SER A 203 5.54 4.50 -12.24
N ALA A 204 5.14 5.00 -13.41
CA ALA A 204 6.03 5.60 -14.40
C ALA A 204 5.61 7.04 -14.72
N THR A 205 5.28 7.82 -13.68
CA THR A 205 5.00 9.26 -13.78
C THR A 205 6.29 10.07 -13.85
N SER A 206 6.21 11.30 -14.37
CA SER A 206 7.37 12.18 -14.52
C SER A 206 8.04 12.52 -13.19
N LYS A 207 7.25 12.65 -12.12
CA LYS A 207 7.72 12.75 -10.73
C LYS A 207 7.35 11.47 -10.00
N ASN A 208 8.31 10.88 -9.30
CA ASN A 208 8.06 9.75 -8.40
C ASN A 208 7.06 10.16 -7.30
N PRO A 209 5.89 9.51 -7.19
CA PRO A 209 4.83 9.86 -6.24
C PRO A 209 5.13 9.37 -4.80
N TYR A 210 6.19 8.60 -4.62
CA TYR A 210 6.54 7.96 -3.34
C TYR A 210 7.72 8.63 -2.62
N VAL A 211 8.34 9.65 -3.23
CA VAL A 211 9.58 10.29 -2.76
C VAL A 211 9.45 11.81 -2.85
N ASP A 212 10.05 12.54 -1.90
CA ASP A 212 9.96 14.01 -1.78
C ASP A 212 8.52 14.52 -1.74
N VAL A 213 7.66 13.81 -1.00
CA VAL A 213 6.27 14.21 -0.81
C VAL A 213 6.16 15.24 0.32
N PRO A 214 5.27 16.24 0.19
CA PRO A 214 5.04 17.21 1.25
C PRO A 214 4.45 16.55 2.50
N TYR A 215 4.68 17.19 3.66
CA TYR A 215 3.91 16.89 4.86
C TYR A 215 2.41 17.04 4.56
N TYR A 216 1.60 16.12 5.06
CA TYR A 216 0.18 16.03 4.74
C TYR A 216 -0.11 15.83 3.23
N HIS A 217 0.63 14.95 2.53
CA HIS A 217 0.41 14.62 1.10
C HIS A 217 -1.06 14.27 0.76
N HIS A 218 -1.77 13.65 1.70
CA HIS A 218 -3.21 13.37 1.58
C HIS A 218 -4.08 14.64 1.44
N VAL A 219 -3.55 15.80 1.85
CA VAL A 219 -4.17 17.12 1.69
C VAL A 219 -3.53 17.91 0.55
N VAL A 220 -2.20 17.93 0.49
CA VAL A 220 -1.41 18.72 -0.45
C VAL A 220 -0.90 17.80 -1.55
N ASN A 221 -1.74 17.55 -2.56
CA ASN A 221 -1.37 16.78 -3.74
C ASN A 221 -1.82 17.47 -5.02
N ILE A 222 -1.21 17.08 -6.15
CA ILE A 222 -1.45 17.75 -7.44
C ILE A 222 -2.92 17.65 -7.88
N ARG A 223 -3.59 16.52 -7.59
CA ARG A 223 -5.01 16.35 -7.93
C ARG A 223 -5.87 17.38 -7.21
N ARG A 224 -5.70 17.52 -5.89
CA ARG A 224 -6.39 18.54 -5.09
C ARG A 224 -6.05 19.96 -5.52
N VAL A 225 -4.81 20.22 -5.93
CA VAL A 225 -4.41 21.54 -6.44
C VAL A 225 -5.13 21.86 -7.75
N VAL A 226 -5.23 20.90 -8.67
CA VAL A 226 -5.99 21.05 -9.92
C VAL A 226 -7.48 21.26 -9.64
N GLU A 227 -8.08 20.45 -8.76
CA GLU A 227 -9.48 20.63 -8.35
C GLU A 227 -9.72 21.98 -7.67
N SER A 228 -8.81 22.40 -6.79
CA SER A 228 -8.88 23.71 -6.12
C SER A 228 -8.75 24.85 -7.12
N ALA A 229 -7.87 24.72 -8.12
CA ALA A 229 -7.77 25.70 -9.20
C ALA A 229 -9.08 25.77 -10.00
N HIS A 230 -9.65 24.62 -10.39
CA HIS A 230 -10.96 24.58 -11.06
C HIS A 230 -12.04 25.30 -10.25
N GLN A 231 -12.13 25.00 -8.94
CA GLN A 231 -13.08 25.66 -8.04
C GLN A 231 -12.82 27.17 -7.94
N ASN A 232 -11.56 27.58 -7.76
CA ASN A 232 -11.14 28.97 -7.61
C ASN A 232 -11.25 29.80 -8.89
N PHE A 233 -11.33 29.17 -10.06
CA PHE A 233 -11.67 29.86 -11.31
C PHE A 233 -13.18 30.01 -11.50
N ILE A 234 -13.98 29.01 -11.11
CA ILE A 234 -15.42 28.98 -11.37
C ILE A 234 -16.19 29.81 -10.34
N ILE A 235 -15.98 29.57 -9.05
CA ILE A 235 -16.77 30.21 -7.97
C ILE A 235 -16.58 31.72 -7.96
N PRO A 236 -15.35 32.28 -8.03
CA PRO A 236 -15.18 33.72 -8.01
C PRO A 236 -15.78 34.46 -9.20
N ARG A 237 -15.94 33.76 -10.33
CA ARG A 237 -16.64 34.29 -11.49
C ARG A 237 -18.14 34.49 -11.26
N GLN A 238 -18.72 33.75 -10.30
CA GLN A 238 -20.15 33.80 -9.96
C GLN A 238 -20.43 34.58 -8.67
N MET A 239 -19.62 34.35 -7.62
CA MET A 239 -19.93 34.77 -6.25
C MET A 239 -18.87 35.74 -5.66
N GLY A 240 -17.86 36.15 -6.43
CA GLY A 240 -16.76 36.99 -5.97
C GLY A 240 -15.62 36.22 -5.28
N LEU A 241 -14.56 36.92 -4.88
CA LEU A 241 -13.30 36.33 -4.37
C LEU A 241 -13.50 35.37 -3.19
N ASP A 242 -12.69 34.30 -3.13
CA ASP A 242 -12.71 33.32 -2.05
C ASP A 242 -12.48 33.99 -0.69
N TYR A 243 -13.46 33.88 0.21
CA TYR A 243 -13.42 34.44 1.56
C TYR A 243 -12.36 33.78 2.45
N ARG A 244 -11.73 32.67 2.02
CA ARG A 244 -10.55 32.11 2.70
C ARG A 244 -9.26 32.86 2.35
N LEU A 245 -9.20 33.50 1.18
CA LEU A 245 -8.06 34.31 0.74
C LEU A 245 -8.12 35.76 1.27
N HIS A 246 -9.32 36.21 1.65
CA HIS A 246 -9.52 37.46 2.37
C HIS A 246 -9.84 37.17 3.83
N PRO A 247 -8.91 37.44 4.78
CA PRO A 247 -9.29 37.34 6.18
C PRO A 247 -10.49 38.25 6.42
N LEU A 248 -11.60 37.67 6.88
CA LEU A 248 -12.69 38.45 7.48
C LEU A 248 -12.02 39.38 8.49
N LYS A 249 -12.16 40.70 8.33
CA LYS A 249 -11.76 41.67 9.36
C LYS A 249 -12.51 41.27 10.65
N LYS A 250 -11.87 40.45 11.48
CA LYS A 250 -12.46 39.94 12.72
C LYS A 250 -12.57 41.13 13.67
N ALA A 251 -13.81 41.56 13.90
CA ALA A 251 -14.28 42.00 15.22
C ALA A 251 -13.66 43.25 15.88
N GLU A 252 -13.13 44.24 15.15
CA GLU A 252 -12.75 45.53 15.77
C GLU A 252 -13.95 46.42 16.20
N LYS A 253 -15.20 45.99 15.97
CA LYS A 253 -16.40 46.79 16.30
C LYS A 253 -17.11 46.46 17.62
N LYS A 254 -16.53 45.62 18.49
CA LYS A 254 -17.13 45.31 19.80
C LYS A 254 -16.42 45.89 21.03
N GLN A 255 -15.30 46.61 20.86
CA GLN A 255 -14.58 47.26 21.98
C GLN A 255 -14.67 48.80 21.98
N SER A 256 -15.45 49.42 21.09
CA SER A 256 -15.61 50.89 21.04
C SER A 256 -17.02 51.36 21.46
N LYS A 257 -17.72 50.60 22.31
CA LYS A 257 -19.04 50.96 22.86
C LYS A 257 -19.17 50.78 24.38
N GLU A 258 -18.09 50.47 25.06
CA GLU A 258 -17.97 50.54 26.52
C GLU A 258 -16.70 51.33 26.79
N ASP A 259 -16.82 52.66 26.72
CA ASP A 259 -16.08 53.69 27.46
C ASP A 259 -16.63 55.07 27.05
#